data_AF-A0A4S4LQA1-F1
#
_entry.id   AF-A0A4S4LQA1-F1
#
_cell.length_a   1.000
_cell.length_b   1.000
_cell.length_c   1.000
_cell.angle_alpha   90.00
_cell.angle_beta   90.00
_cell.angle_gamma   90.00
#
_symmetry.space_group_name_H-M   'P 1'
#
loop_
_entity.id
_entity.type
_entity.pdbx_description
1 polymer ?
#
loop_
_entity_poly.entity_id
_entity_poly.type
_entity_poly.pdbx_seq_one_letter_code
_entity_poly.pdbx_strand_id
1 'polypeptide(L)'
;MCSFPTLVDRSPSILTFLTSVPGLKQITEAFVRRTFFAQSVQFIGGDTAHECVPLLESLRAENKGTLFAYSIEVDEAEATGSGFKGSVSVYKQIRQEMIGSIDVAADFEDQRASGSSFAAGRRTWVAVKLSALLPDAQSLVNLSVYLTKAHPAWSAIAFPGYPRASDLDCLTSDQIKGVSPLIEQDIHDIKDLHSDLLVSSPTINAMMLSLMRQFNKLPDHSSSESTPVRPLIYATFQVYLRRNLEYLEQSLKDAKADNYALGVKLVRGTYHLHETIAHETATFGHNNTSLSISPDPHPPVWPTKPETDAC
;
A
#
# COMPACT_ATOMS: atom_id res chain seq x y z
N MET A 1 13.78 -27.32 6.45
CA MET A 1 12.68 -27.27 7.44
C MET A 1 11.35 -27.02 6.76
N CYS A 2 11.18 -25.90 6.04
CA CYS A 2 9.94 -25.51 5.36
C CYS A 2 9.41 -26.51 4.30
N SER A 3 10.23 -27.46 3.85
CA SER A 3 9.88 -28.49 2.85
C SER A 3 8.99 -29.62 3.38
N PHE A 4 8.55 -29.56 4.63
CA PHE A 4 7.66 -30.56 5.25
C PHE A 4 6.32 -29.90 5.61
N PRO A 5 5.24 -30.09 4.81
CA PRO A 5 3.96 -29.40 5.02
C PRO A 5 3.44 -29.56 6.44
N THR A 6 3.38 -30.79 6.96
CA THR A 6 2.89 -31.10 8.32
C THR A 6 3.67 -30.44 9.46
N LEU A 7 4.87 -29.90 9.21
CA LEU A 7 5.63 -29.09 10.16
C LEU A 7 5.33 -27.59 10.00
N VAL A 8 5.05 -27.13 8.78
CA VAL A 8 4.58 -25.76 8.49
C VAL A 8 3.15 -25.58 9.04
N ASP A 9 2.23 -26.49 8.72
CA ASP A 9 0.82 -26.48 9.16
C ASP A 9 0.69 -26.44 10.70
N ARG A 10 1.63 -27.06 11.41
CA ARG A 10 1.67 -27.12 12.88
C ARG A 10 2.54 -26.03 13.52
N SER A 11 3.25 -25.23 12.72
CA SER A 11 4.19 -24.24 13.24
C SER A 11 3.54 -23.18 14.15
N PRO A 12 2.30 -22.66 13.92
CA PRO A 12 1.69 -21.67 14.81
C PRO A 12 1.43 -22.24 16.21
N SER A 13 0.91 -23.46 16.29
CA SER A 13 0.65 -24.16 17.56
C SER A 13 1.94 -24.48 18.31
N ILE A 14 3.00 -24.88 17.60
CA ILE A 14 4.32 -25.13 18.17
C ILE A 14 4.93 -23.84 18.72
N LEU A 15 4.93 -22.76 17.94
CA LEU A 15 5.46 -21.46 18.36
C LEU A 15 4.68 -20.89 19.55
N THR A 16 3.35 -20.98 19.54
CA THR A 16 2.50 -20.54 20.66
C THR A 16 2.82 -21.30 21.94
N PHE A 17 2.95 -22.63 21.88
CA PHE A 17 3.36 -23.43 23.03
C PHE A 17 4.76 -23.05 23.54
N LEU A 18 5.76 -22.99 22.66
CA LEU A 18 7.15 -22.68 23.03
C LEU A 18 7.33 -21.26 23.60
N THR A 19 6.58 -20.29 23.09
CA THR A 19 6.62 -18.89 23.58
C THR A 19 5.80 -18.63 24.83
N SER A 20 4.85 -19.52 25.18
CA SER A 20 4.09 -19.44 26.43
C SER A 20 4.92 -19.75 27.69
N VAL A 21 6.06 -20.43 27.54
CA VAL A 21 6.91 -20.87 28.65
C VAL A 21 8.10 -19.91 28.83
N PRO A 22 8.23 -19.24 30.00
CA PRO A 22 9.37 -18.37 30.30
C PRO A 22 10.71 -19.11 30.18
N GLY A 23 11.72 -18.45 29.60
CA GLY A 23 13.04 -19.04 29.31
C GLY A 23 13.06 -19.79 27.98
N LEU A 24 12.06 -20.66 27.72
CA LEU A 24 11.92 -21.35 26.43
C LEU A 24 11.52 -20.38 25.31
N LYS A 25 10.72 -19.35 25.63
CA LYS A 25 10.41 -18.22 24.75
C LYS A 25 11.68 -17.62 24.15
N GLN A 26 12.62 -17.18 24.98
CA GLN A 26 13.86 -16.51 24.53
C GLN A 26 14.73 -17.42 23.67
N ILE A 27 14.82 -18.71 23.99
CA ILE A 27 15.55 -19.70 23.18
C ILE A 27 14.86 -19.89 21.82
N THR A 28 13.53 -19.91 21.79
CA THR A 28 12.73 -20.07 20.57
C THR A 28 12.81 -18.83 19.68
N GLU A 29 12.69 -17.63 20.25
CA GLU A 29 12.88 -16.36 19.54
C GLU A 29 14.30 -16.24 18.97
N ALA A 30 15.33 -16.62 19.75
CA ALA A 30 16.71 -16.65 19.28
C ALA A 30 16.92 -17.70 18.16
N PHE A 31 16.29 -18.89 18.25
CA PHE A 31 16.37 -19.92 17.22
C PHE A 31 15.66 -19.49 15.93
N VAL A 32 14.44 -18.97 16.03
CA VAL A 32 13.65 -18.46 14.89
C VAL A 32 14.39 -17.29 14.24
N ARG A 33 14.84 -16.31 15.04
CA ARG A 33 15.71 -15.22 14.57
C ARG A 33 16.94 -15.78 13.88
N ARG A 34 17.68 -16.72 14.46
CA ARG A 34 18.91 -17.22 13.84
C ARG A 34 18.67 -17.99 12.53
N THR A 35 17.63 -18.83 12.47
CA THR A 35 17.42 -19.77 11.35
C THR A 35 16.56 -19.23 10.22
N PHE A 36 15.56 -18.37 10.51
CA PHE A 36 14.67 -17.81 9.49
C PHE A 36 15.08 -16.38 9.07
N PHE A 37 15.70 -15.58 9.94
CA PHE A 37 15.91 -14.14 9.70
C PHE A 37 17.38 -13.67 9.69
N ALA A 38 18.25 -14.16 10.58
CA ALA A 38 19.62 -13.65 10.78
C ALA A 38 20.71 -14.54 10.14
N GLN A 39 20.35 -15.72 9.64
CA GLN A 39 21.06 -16.36 8.53
C GLN A 39 20.49 -15.91 7.17
N SER A 40 19.42 -15.11 7.20
CA SER A 40 18.61 -14.65 6.05
C SER A 40 18.46 -13.12 6.02
N VAL A 41 19.57 -12.39 6.16
CA VAL A 41 19.64 -10.91 6.02
C VAL A 41 19.13 -10.42 4.64
N GLN A 42 18.81 -11.35 3.75
CA GLN A 42 18.04 -11.19 2.52
C GLN A 42 16.65 -10.52 2.68
N PHE A 43 16.00 -10.58 3.86
CA PHE A 43 14.57 -10.21 3.98
C PHE A 43 14.18 -9.17 5.05
N ILE A 44 14.90 -9.04 6.17
CA ILE A 44 14.56 -8.10 7.25
C ILE A 44 15.81 -7.28 7.64
N GLY A 45 15.64 -5.96 7.77
CA GLY A 45 16.73 -5.02 8.08
C GLY A 45 16.98 -4.73 9.57
N GLY A 46 15.99 -4.98 10.42
CA GLY A 46 15.98 -4.73 11.86
C GLY A 46 14.56 -4.93 12.42
N ASP A 47 14.39 -4.97 13.74
CA ASP A 47 13.06 -5.05 14.37
C ASP A 47 12.36 -3.68 14.35
N THR A 48 13.14 -2.59 14.35
CA THR A 48 12.67 -1.20 14.32
C THR A 48 13.32 -0.41 13.18
N ALA A 49 12.75 0.74 12.82
CA ALA A 49 13.36 1.63 11.82
C ALA A 49 14.76 2.13 12.24
N HIS A 50 14.97 2.38 13.53
CA HIS A 50 16.26 2.79 14.10
C HIS A 50 17.32 1.68 13.97
N GLU A 51 16.97 0.42 14.22
CA GLU A 51 17.91 -0.72 14.07
C GLU A 51 18.37 -0.93 12.62
N CYS A 52 17.57 -0.51 11.64
CA CYS A 52 17.94 -0.57 10.24
C CYS A 52 19.02 0.46 9.85
N VAL A 53 19.31 1.49 10.65
CA VAL A 53 20.19 2.60 10.25
C VAL A 53 21.60 2.15 9.80
N PRO A 54 22.32 1.23 10.49
CA PRO A 54 23.60 0.71 10.00
C PRO A 54 23.50 -0.07 8.67
N LEU A 55 22.34 -0.66 8.38
CA LEU A 55 22.08 -1.27 7.06
C LEU A 55 21.82 -0.20 5.99
N LEU A 56 21.10 0.88 6.31
CA LEU A 56 20.95 2.04 5.44
C LEU A 56 22.31 2.69 5.13
N GLU A 57 23.21 2.80 6.11
CA GLU A 57 24.56 3.32 5.91
C GLU A 57 25.39 2.47 4.95
N SER A 58 25.45 1.15 5.16
CA SER A 58 26.21 0.25 4.28
C SER A 58 25.64 0.21 2.85
N LEU A 59 24.32 0.14 2.70
CA LEU A 59 23.67 0.23 1.39
C LEU A 59 23.93 1.58 0.71
N ARG A 60 23.92 2.69 1.45
CA ARG A 60 24.20 4.03 0.90
C ARG A 60 25.68 4.23 0.56
N ALA A 61 26.61 3.58 1.27
CA ALA A 61 28.03 3.53 0.89
C ALA A 61 28.23 2.80 -0.45
N GLU A 62 27.42 1.77 -0.73
CA GLU A 62 27.31 1.12 -2.05
C GLU A 62 26.44 1.91 -3.06
N ASN A 63 26.18 3.21 -2.80
CA ASN A 63 25.38 4.12 -3.65
C ASN A 63 23.90 3.71 -3.85
N LYS A 64 23.39 2.73 -3.10
CA LYS A 64 22.00 2.23 -3.20
C LYS A 64 21.01 3.16 -2.50
N GLY A 65 19.79 3.18 -3.02
CA GLY A 65 18.61 3.71 -2.31
C GLY A 65 17.92 2.62 -1.50
N THR A 66 17.07 3.02 -0.56
CA THR A 66 16.45 2.14 0.43
C THR A 66 14.96 2.43 0.57
N LEU A 67 14.14 1.39 0.66
CA LEU A 67 12.70 1.51 0.88
C LEU A 67 12.36 0.80 2.20
N PHE A 68 12.02 1.55 3.23
CA PHE A 68 11.41 0.99 4.43
C PHE A 68 10.06 0.39 4.05
N ALA A 69 9.88 -0.91 4.22
CA ALA A 69 8.60 -1.58 4.11
C ALA A 69 8.31 -2.19 5.48
N TYR A 70 7.41 -1.56 6.25
CA TYR A 70 7.07 -2.08 7.56
C TYR A 70 6.25 -3.36 7.40
N SER A 71 6.78 -4.48 7.90
CA SER A 71 6.29 -5.84 7.66
C SER A 71 5.07 -6.18 8.51
N ILE A 72 4.00 -5.41 8.35
CA ILE A 72 2.69 -5.78 8.86
C ILE A 72 2.06 -6.77 7.88
N GLU A 73 1.81 -7.97 8.35
CA GLU A 73 0.85 -8.89 7.75
C GLU A 73 -0.42 -8.79 8.59
N VAL A 74 -1.41 -8.07 8.06
CA VAL A 74 -2.82 -8.30 8.38
C VAL A 74 -3.13 -9.70 7.83
N ASP A 75 -3.94 -10.52 8.52
CA ASP A 75 -4.15 -11.94 8.14
C ASP A 75 -4.58 -12.06 6.67
N GLU A 76 -4.28 -13.16 5.98
CA GLU A 76 -4.53 -13.30 4.53
C GLU A 76 -6.03 -13.10 4.18
N ALA A 77 -6.92 -13.47 5.12
CA ALA A 77 -8.34 -13.18 5.07
C ALA A 77 -8.67 -11.68 5.33
N GLU A 78 -8.04 -11.06 6.33
CA GLU A 78 -8.23 -9.64 6.66
C GLU A 78 -7.70 -8.72 5.55
N ALA A 79 -6.55 -9.05 4.97
CA ALA A 79 -5.92 -8.36 3.85
C ALA A 79 -6.71 -8.48 2.54
N THR A 80 -7.55 -9.52 2.39
CA THR A 80 -8.50 -9.67 1.28
C THR A 80 -9.90 -9.10 1.59
N GLY A 81 -10.14 -8.61 2.82
CA GLY A 81 -11.31 -7.81 3.16
C GLY A 81 -12.26 -8.42 4.20
N SER A 82 -11.95 -9.55 4.85
CA SER A 82 -12.73 -9.98 6.02
C SER A 82 -12.35 -9.13 7.24
N GLY A 83 -13.04 -7.99 7.40
CA GLY A 83 -12.75 -6.87 8.32
C GLY A 83 -11.86 -7.14 9.54
N PHE A 84 -10.71 -6.45 9.57
CA PHE A 84 -9.76 -6.44 10.67
C PHE A 84 -10.44 -5.99 11.98
N LYS A 85 -10.44 -6.87 12.99
CA LYS A 85 -10.92 -6.54 14.35
C LYS A 85 -9.76 -6.47 15.34
N GLY A 86 -8.71 -5.75 14.95
CA GLY A 86 -7.64 -5.38 15.86
C GLY A 86 -8.18 -4.63 17.08
N SER A 87 -7.60 -4.89 18.24
CA SER A 87 -7.85 -4.03 19.40
C SER A 87 -7.30 -2.62 19.13
N VAL A 88 -7.91 -1.60 19.75
CA VAL A 88 -7.60 -0.17 19.52
C VAL A 88 -6.13 0.20 19.78
N SER A 89 -5.37 -0.64 20.47
CA SER A 89 -3.91 -0.51 20.63
C SER A 89 -3.10 -0.89 19.37
N VAL A 90 -3.54 -1.88 18.58
CA VAL A 90 -2.73 -2.47 17.51
C VAL A 90 -2.59 -1.52 16.32
N TYR A 91 -3.69 -0.99 15.79
CA TYR A 91 -3.62 -0.01 14.68
C TYR A 91 -2.89 1.27 15.09
N LYS A 92 -2.99 1.68 16.37
CA LYS A 92 -2.26 2.84 16.92
C LYS A 92 -0.76 2.59 17.02
N GLN A 93 -0.34 1.40 17.46
CA GLN A 93 1.07 1.00 17.44
C GLN A 93 1.60 0.98 16.00
N ILE A 94 0.85 0.36 15.09
CA ILE A 94 1.16 0.35 13.65
C ILE A 94 1.34 1.75 13.07
N ARG A 95 0.41 2.67 13.36
CA ARG A 95 0.48 4.08 12.95
C ARG A 95 1.73 4.77 13.54
N GLN A 96 2.04 4.52 14.81
CA GLN A 96 3.22 5.11 15.47
C GLN A 96 4.55 4.59 14.89
N GLU A 97 4.66 3.31 14.58
CA GLU A 97 5.84 2.72 13.92
C GLU A 97 5.98 3.21 12.47
N MET A 98 4.86 3.39 11.76
CA MET A 98 4.85 3.97 10.41
C MET A 98 5.39 5.42 10.43
N ILE A 99 4.89 6.26 11.36
CA ILE A 99 5.38 7.63 11.55
C ILE A 99 6.87 7.62 11.94
N GLY A 100 7.27 6.81 12.92
CA GLY A 100 8.68 6.70 13.32
C GLY A 100 9.61 6.23 12.19
N SER A 101 9.11 5.44 11.23
CA SER A 101 9.88 5.08 10.02
C SER A 101 10.04 6.23 9.03
N ILE A 102 9.10 7.18 8.99
CA ILE A 102 9.19 8.42 8.20
C ILE A 102 10.19 9.37 8.86
N ASP A 103 10.13 9.54 10.19
CA ASP A 103 11.06 10.38 10.94
C ASP A 103 12.51 9.90 10.78
N VAL A 104 12.77 8.60 10.98
CA VAL A 104 14.10 7.99 10.76
C VAL A 104 14.57 8.12 9.31
N ALA A 105 13.67 8.00 8.33
CA ALA A 105 14.01 8.19 6.92
C ALA A 105 14.37 9.64 6.59
N ALA A 106 13.70 10.61 7.21
CA ALA A 106 13.97 12.04 7.05
C ALA A 106 15.29 12.42 7.71
N ASP A 107 15.49 12.09 8.99
CA ASP A 107 16.72 12.36 9.73
C ASP A 107 17.95 11.77 9.03
N PHE A 108 17.86 10.52 8.55
CA PHE A 108 18.94 9.86 7.83
C PHE A 108 19.34 10.58 6.53
N GLU A 109 18.40 11.19 5.81
CA GLU A 109 18.71 11.95 4.59
C GLU A 109 19.18 13.37 4.91
N ASP A 110 18.59 14.04 5.90
CA ASP A 110 18.86 15.45 6.17
C ASP A 110 20.20 15.67 6.88
N GLN A 111 20.64 14.70 7.71
CA GLN A 111 22.03 14.62 8.17
C GLN A 111 23.03 14.62 6.99
N ARG A 112 22.65 14.04 5.84
CA ARG A 112 23.52 13.81 4.66
C ARG A 112 23.38 14.88 3.59
N ALA A 113 22.27 15.62 3.58
CA ALA A 113 22.08 16.82 2.76
C ALA A 113 23.10 17.92 3.10
N SER A 114 23.61 17.94 4.34
CA SER A 114 24.62 18.90 4.82
C SER A 114 25.99 18.80 4.13
N GLY A 115 26.34 17.64 3.56
CA GLY A 115 27.71 17.31 3.13
C GLY A 115 27.88 16.91 1.67
N SER A 116 26.84 16.98 0.84
CA SER A 116 26.91 16.62 -0.58
C SER A 116 26.07 17.54 -1.47
N SER A 117 26.38 17.61 -2.76
CA SER A 117 25.66 18.50 -3.68
C SER A 117 24.20 18.07 -3.85
N PHE A 118 23.28 19.02 -3.67
CA PHE A 118 21.81 18.82 -3.72
C PHE A 118 21.30 18.00 -4.92
N ALA A 119 22.01 18.05 -6.05
CA ALA A 119 21.75 17.27 -7.26
C ALA A 119 21.62 15.74 -7.02
N ALA A 120 22.25 15.20 -5.97
CA ALA A 120 22.18 13.77 -5.64
C ALA A 120 20.78 13.33 -5.15
N GLY A 121 20.03 14.23 -4.49
CA GLY A 121 18.67 14.10 -3.94
C GLY A 121 18.44 12.95 -2.95
N ARG A 122 17.39 13.03 -2.12
CA ARG A 122 16.99 11.95 -1.20
C ARG A 122 16.76 10.62 -1.96
N ARG A 123 17.12 9.49 -1.33
CA ARG A 123 17.00 8.11 -1.86
C ARG A 123 16.57 7.07 -0.81
N THR A 124 16.03 7.52 0.33
CA THR A 124 15.32 6.70 1.31
C THR A 124 13.83 7.02 1.17
N TRP A 125 13.01 5.99 1.12
CA TRP A 125 11.56 6.07 0.97
C TRP A 125 10.87 5.20 2.03
N VAL A 126 9.58 5.47 2.29
CA VAL A 126 8.72 4.61 3.13
C VAL A 126 7.56 4.06 2.30
N ALA A 127 7.34 2.75 2.34
CA ALA A 127 6.21 2.06 1.75
C ALA A 127 5.09 1.93 2.77
N VAL A 128 4.14 2.87 2.73
CA VAL A 128 3.03 2.91 3.66
C VAL A 128 2.04 1.78 3.35
N LYS A 129 1.95 0.76 4.22
CA LYS A 129 0.89 -0.27 4.19
C LYS A 129 -0.42 0.30 4.75
N LEU A 130 -0.99 1.16 3.94
CA LEU A 130 -2.29 1.79 4.04
C LEU A 130 -3.35 1.01 4.86
N SER A 131 -3.64 -0.27 4.56
CA SER A 131 -4.72 -1.04 5.23
C SER A 131 -4.47 -1.45 6.67
N ALA A 132 -3.27 -1.22 7.18
CA ALA A 132 -2.97 -1.42 8.59
C ALA A 132 -3.15 -0.14 9.43
N LEU A 133 -3.36 1.02 8.80
CA LEU A 133 -3.47 2.32 9.48
C LEU A 133 -4.88 2.65 10.00
N LEU A 134 -5.90 1.86 9.64
CA LEU A 134 -7.28 1.99 10.15
C LEU A 134 -7.60 1.03 11.31
N PRO A 135 -8.60 1.36 12.15
CA PRO A 135 -9.19 0.43 13.10
C PRO A 135 -9.97 -0.71 12.44
N ASP A 136 -10.58 -0.49 11.27
CA ASP A 136 -11.22 -1.52 10.42
C ASP A 136 -10.92 -1.24 8.94
N ALA A 137 -10.53 -2.29 8.20
CA ALA A 137 -10.30 -2.20 6.77
C ALA A 137 -11.61 -2.21 5.94
N GLN A 138 -12.74 -2.63 6.53
CA GLN A 138 -14.03 -2.74 5.85
C GLN A 138 -14.56 -1.38 5.35
N SER A 139 -14.33 -0.29 6.08
CA SER A 139 -14.75 1.08 5.71
C SER A 139 -14.29 1.48 4.30
N LEU A 140 -13.17 0.91 3.87
CA LEU A 140 -12.52 1.19 2.61
C LEU A 140 -13.08 0.34 1.47
N VAL A 141 -13.48 -0.90 1.78
CA VAL A 141 -14.27 -1.72 0.89
C VAL A 141 -15.63 -1.04 0.67
N ASN A 142 -16.23 -0.48 1.72
CA ASN A 142 -17.45 0.32 1.63
C ASN A 142 -17.24 1.56 0.74
N LEU A 143 -16.17 2.34 0.93
CA LEU A 143 -15.85 3.47 0.04
C LEU A 143 -15.55 3.04 -1.40
N SER A 144 -14.86 1.92 -1.60
CA SER A 144 -14.61 1.35 -2.93
C SER A 144 -15.90 0.93 -3.64
N VAL A 145 -16.85 0.34 -2.93
CA VAL A 145 -18.20 0.01 -3.44
C VAL A 145 -19.02 1.28 -3.70
N TYR A 146 -18.89 2.31 -2.87
CA TYR A 146 -19.53 3.61 -3.09
C TYR A 146 -18.99 4.27 -4.38
N LEU A 147 -17.67 4.37 -4.56
CA LEU A 147 -17.04 4.93 -5.75
C LEU A 147 -17.43 4.15 -7.01
N THR A 148 -17.37 2.82 -6.96
CA THR A 148 -17.76 1.94 -8.09
C THR A 148 -19.23 2.15 -8.51
N LYS A 149 -20.13 2.49 -7.57
CA LYS A 149 -21.53 2.85 -7.86
C LYS A 149 -21.72 4.31 -8.30
N ALA A 150 -20.85 5.22 -7.87
CA ALA A 150 -20.89 6.64 -8.22
C ALA A 150 -20.29 6.94 -9.60
N HIS A 151 -19.37 6.10 -10.08
CA HIS A 151 -18.85 6.17 -11.44
C HIS A 151 -19.86 5.60 -12.46
N PRO A 152 -20.04 6.21 -13.65
CA PRO A 152 -20.87 5.65 -14.71
C PRO A 152 -20.24 4.37 -15.29
N ALA A 153 -21.06 3.36 -15.55
CA ALA A 153 -20.67 2.01 -15.98
C ALA A 153 -19.98 1.90 -17.37
N TRP A 154 -19.73 3.02 -18.04
CA TRP A 154 -19.03 3.08 -19.33
C TRP A 154 -17.70 3.84 -19.21
N SER A 155 -16.89 3.44 -18.23
CA SER A 155 -15.47 3.78 -18.22
C SER A 155 -14.79 3.10 -19.41
N ALA A 156 -14.05 3.86 -20.22
CA ALA A 156 -13.18 3.30 -21.25
C ALA A 156 -11.93 2.59 -20.67
N ILE A 157 -11.70 2.77 -19.36
CA ILE A 157 -10.61 2.18 -18.58
C ILE A 157 -11.22 1.08 -17.71
N ALA A 158 -10.71 -0.15 -17.83
CA ALA A 158 -11.19 -1.32 -17.08
C ALA A 158 -11.14 -1.12 -15.55
N PHE A 159 -11.89 -1.92 -14.79
CA PHE A 159 -11.94 -1.84 -13.32
C PHE A 159 -10.52 -1.89 -12.68
N PRO A 160 -10.23 -1.09 -11.64
CA PRO A 160 -11.09 -0.09 -10.95
C PRO A 160 -11.20 1.29 -11.63
N GLY A 161 -10.84 1.43 -12.89
CA GLY A 161 -10.95 2.68 -13.65
C GLY A 161 -9.87 3.71 -13.30
N TYR A 162 -10.23 4.99 -13.46
CA TYR A 162 -9.37 6.15 -13.18
C TYR A 162 -10.00 7.03 -12.07
N PRO A 163 -9.24 7.37 -11.00
CA PRO A 163 -9.71 8.21 -9.89
C PRO A 163 -9.99 9.64 -10.34
N ARG A 164 -10.93 10.32 -9.69
CA ARG A 164 -11.30 11.70 -9.99
C ARG A 164 -10.99 12.59 -8.79
N ALA A 165 -10.72 13.87 -9.05
CA ALA A 165 -10.51 14.86 -8.00
C ALA A 165 -11.69 14.95 -7.00
N SER A 166 -12.91 14.66 -7.47
CA SER A 166 -14.16 14.69 -6.69
C SER A 166 -14.44 13.43 -5.85
N ASP A 167 -13.64 12.37 -5.96
CA ASP A 167 -13.98 11.08 -5.35
C ASP A 167 -13.98 11.14 -3.81
N LEU A 168 -13.20 12.08 -3.24
CA LEU A 168 -13.11 12.32 -1.81
C LEU A 168 -14.10 13.39 -1.30
N ASP A 169 -14.87 14.04 -2.19
CA ASP A 169 -15.93 14.99 -1.81
C ASP A 169 -17.02 14.33 -0.96
N CYS A 170 -17.18 13.01 -1.08
CA CYS A 170 -18.10 12.22 -0.26
C CYS A 170 -17.70 12.16 1.23
N LEU A 171 -16.46 12.51 1.57
CA LEU A 171 -16.03 12.67 2.96
C LEU A 171 -16.45 14.06 3.48
N THR A 172 -16.22 15.13 2.70
CA THR A 172 -16.44 16.51 3.14
C THR A 172 -17.91 16.97 3.04
N SER A 173 -18.73 16.30 2.23
CA SER A 173 -20.14 16.63 2.00
C SER A 173 -21.09 15.96 3.00
N ASP A 174 -21.96 16.74 3.64
CA ASP A 174 -23.10 16.24 4.44
C ASP A 174 -24.13 15.44 3.60
N GLN A 175 -23.99 15.43 2.27
CA GLN A 175 -24.90 14.72 1.36
C GLN A 175 -24.23 13.49 0.73
N ILE A 176 -24.25 12.40 1.48
CA ILE A 176 -24.14 11.04 0.94
C ILE A 176 -25.39 10.80 0.07
N LYS A 177 -25.22 10.61 -1.25
CA LYS A 177 -26.37 10.52 -2.18
C LYS A 177 -26.82 9.08 -2.39
N GLY A 178 -28.05 8.78 -1.98
CA GLY A 178 -28.71 7.50 -2.24
C GLY A 178 -28.38 6.41 -1.21
N VAL A 179 -28.62 5.14 -1.59
CA VAL A 179 -28.36 3.98 -0.72
C VAL A 179 -26.86 3.66 -0.72
N SER A 180 -26.15 4.22 0.24
CA SER A 180 -24.70 4.06 0.41
C SER A 180 -24.35 2.83 1.26
N PRO A 181 -23.21 2.16 0.99
CA PRO A 181 -22.61 1.20 1.92
C PRO A 181 -21.87 1.87 3.09
N LEU A 182 -21.59 3.18 3.01
CA LEU A 182 -20.84 3.91 4.04
C LEU A 182 -21.70 4.21 5.26
N ILE A 183 -21.19 3.87 6.45
CA ILE A 183 -21.72 4.35 7.73
C ILE A 183 -20.95 5.58 8.23
N GLU A 184 -21.50 6.29 9.22
CA GLU A 184 -20.85 7.48 9.80
C GLU A 184 -19.45 7.18 10.37
N GLN A 185 -19.26 5.99 10.95
CA GLN A 185 -17.96 5.51 11.42
C GLN A 185 -16.94 5.33 10.28
N ASP A 186 -17.37 4.85 9.10
CA ASP A 186 -16.48 4.74 7.93
C ASP A 186 -15.98 6.12 7.51
N ILE A 187 -16.88 7.12 7.50
CA ILE A 187 -16.53 8.49 7.14
C ILE A 187 -15.66 9.14 8.23
N HIS A 188 -15.88 8.83 9.51
CA HIS A 188 -15.00 9.27 10.60
C HIS A 188 -13.59 8.68 10.45
N ASP A 189 -13.48 7.36 10.29
CA ASP A 189 -12.19 6.69 10.30
C ASP A 189 -11.40 6.96 9.02
N ILE A 190 -12.08 7.07 7.86
CA ILE A 190 -11.47 7.55 6.63
C ILE A 190 -11.15 9.05 6.68
N LYS A 191 -11.81 9.87 7.53
CA LYS A 191 -11.43 11.27 7.78
C LYS A 191 -10.19 11.40 8.64
N ASP A 192 -10.13 10.72 9.79
CA ASP A 192 -8.94 10.64 10.65
C ASP A 192 -7.73 10.24 9.81
N LEU A 193 -7.92 9.21 8.99
CA LEU A 193 -6.95 8.73 8.02
C LEU A 193 -6.77 9.62 6.76
N HIS A 194 -7.68 10.51 6.41
CA HIS A 194 -7.42 11.48 5.34
C HIS A 194 -6.57 12.66 5.87
N SER A 195 -6.67 12.99 7.16
CA SER A 195 -5.68 13.84 7.84
C SER A 195 -4.33 13.14 8.04
N ASP A 196 -4.30 11.81 8.21
CA ASP A 196 -3.12 11.06 8.67
C ASP A 196 -2.57 9.94 7.73
N LEU A 197 -3.13 9.78 6.52
CA LEU A 197 -2.79 8.88 5.38
C LEU A 197 -3.26 7.38 5.45
N LEU A 198 -3.83 6.61 4.48
CA LEU A 198 -4.83 6.63 3.34
C LEU A 198 -5.15 5.14 2.98
N VAL A 199 -6.22 4.64 2.28
CA VAL A 199 -6.34 3.17 1.84
C VAL A 199 -7.29 2.73 0.67
N SER A 200 -7.19 1.44 0.26
CA SER A 200 -7.90 0.46 -0.63
C SER A 200 -8.08 0.75 -2.13
N SER A 201 -7.77 -0.18 -3.04
CA SER A 201 -7.40 0.12 -4.45
C SER A 201 -8.07 1.34 -5.14
N PRO A 202 -9.39 1.42 -5.43
CA PRO A 202 -10.02 2.63 -6.00
C PRO A 202 -9.74 3.90 -5.16
N THR A 203 -9.94 3.75 -3.86
CA THR A 203 -9.81 4.72 -2.78
C THR A 203 -8.34 5.12 -2.52
N ILE A 204 -7.35 4.23 -2.78
CA ILE A 204 -5.90 4.53 -2.88
C ILE A 204 -5.66 5.39 -4.10
N ASN A 205 -6.23 5.05 -5.26
CA ASN A 205 -6.00 5.83 -6.46
C ASN A 205 -6.49 7.28 -6.26
N ALA A 206 -7.68 7.45 -5.64
CA ALA A 206 -8.22 8.77 -5.29
C ALA A 206 -7.34 9.54 -4.30
N MET A 207 -6.91 8.89 -3.21
CA MET A 207 -6.07 9.55 -2.20
C MET A 207 -4.61 9.76 -2.63
N MET A 208 -4.02 8.85 -3.43
CA MET A 208 -2.71 9.06 -4.07
C MET A 208 -2.77 10.20 -5.09
N LEU A 209 -3.87 10.31 -5.86
CA LEU A 209 -4.09 11.44 -6.76
C LEU A 209 -4.12 12.76 -5.97
N SER A 210 -4.88 12.81 -4.87
CA SER A 210 -4.92 13.94 -3.94
C SER A 210 -3.52 14.32 -3.43
N LEU A 211 -2.77 13.36 -2.88
CA LEU A 211 -1.40 13.60 -2.39
C LEU A 211 -0.43 14.06 -3.48
N MET A 212 -0.42 13.43 -4.65
CA MET A 212 0.50 13.83 -5.72
C MET A 212 0.17 15.25 -6.20
N ARG A 213 -1.12 15.59 -6.33
CA ARG A 213 -1.57 16.95 -6.66
C ARG A 213 -1.21 17.98 -5.58
N GLN A 214 -1.11 17.59 -4.30
CA GLN A 214 -0.77 18.46 -3.17
C GLN A 214 0.75 18.60 -2.96
N PHE A 215 1.47 17.48 -2.86
CA PHE A 215 2.87 17.41 -2.38
C PHE A 215 3.92 17.27 -3.48
N ASN A 216 3.53 16.92 -4.72
CA ASN A 216 4.47 16.86 -5.86
C ASN A 216 4.37 18.09 -6.77
N LYS A 217 3.76 19.21 -6.34
CA LYS A 217 3.64 20.43 -7.16
C LYS A 217 5.01 20.86 -7.71
N LEU A 218 5.02 21.19 -9.00
CA LEU A 218 6.18 21.79 -9.66
C LEU A 218 6.23 23.29 -9.33
N PRO A 219 7.42 23.93 -9.33
CA PRO A 219 7.50 25.38 -9.34
C PRO A 219 6.82 25.95 -10.61
N ASP A 220 6.33 27.19 -10.52
CA ASP A 220 5.77 27.89 -11.67
C ASP A 220 6.81 28.11 -12.76
N HIS A 221 6.37 28.17 -14.02
CA HIS A 221 7.22 28.27 -15.22
C HIS A 221 8.05 29.56 -15.34
N SER A 222 8.11 30.40 -14.31
CA SER A 222 8.94 31.60 -14.21
C SER A 222 10.39 31.32 -13.76
N SER A 223 10.65 30.18 -13.11
CA SER A 223 12.02 29.80 -12.70
C SER A 223 12.80 29.17 -13.87
N SER A 224 13.76 29.91 -14.43
CA SER A 224 14.53 29.50 -15.63
C SER A 224 15.58 28.38 -15.38
N GLU A 225 15.66 27.80 -14.18
CA GLU A 225 16.59 26.73 -13.86
C GLU A 225 15.90 25.36 -13.92
N SER A 226 16.29 24.53 -14.88
CA SER A 226 15.79 23.16 -15.06
C SER A 226 16.38 22.20 -14.02
N THR A 227 16.10 22.42 -12.74
CA THR A 227 16.42 21.45 -11.69
C THR A 227 15.61 20.17 -11.90
N PRO A 228 16.22 18.96 -11.81
CA PRO A 228 15.51 17.70 -12.04
C PRO A 228 14.61 17.39 -10.85
N VAL A 229 13.35 17.86 -10.91
CA VAL A 229 12.37 17.67 -9.84
C VAL A 229 12.10 16.18 -9.62
N ARG A 230 12.17 15.75 -8.35
CA ARG A 230 11.76 14.42 -7.91
C ARG A 230 10.43 14.54 -7.17
N PRO A 231 9.42 13.71 -7.47
CA PRO A 231 8.22 13.64 -6.66
C PRO A 231 8.56 13.16 -5.24
N LEU A 232 7.79 13.60 -4.25
CA LEU A 232 7.86 13.11 -2.87
C LEU A 232 7.00 11.84 -2.73
N ILE A 233 5.81 11.86 -3.31
CA ILE A 233 4.80 10.82 -3.26
C ILE A 233 4.86 9.96 -4.52
N TYR A 234 4.97 8.64 -4.36
CA TYR A 234 5.01 7.66 -5.43
C TYR A 234 3.85 6.67 -5.32
N ALA A 235 2.94 6.68 -6.29
CA ALA A 235 1.90 5.68 -6.40
C ALA A 235 2.46 4.35 -6.95
N THR A 236 1.94 3.22 -6.46
CA THR A 236 2.32 1.89 -6.99
C THR A 236 1.40 1.52 -8.15
N PHE A 237 1.98 1.39 -9.35
CA PHE A 237 1.30 0.96 -10.56
C PHE A 237 1.53 -0.54 -10.77
N GLN A 238 0.47 -1.31 -11.00
CA GLN A 238 0.51 -2.77 -11.02
C GLN A 238 0.16 -3.26 -12.45
N VAL A 239 1.17 -3.58 -13.27
CA VAL A 239 0.97 -3.95 -14.69
C VAL A 239 0.16 -5.23 -14.90
N TYR A 240 -0.05 -6.03 -13.85
CA TYR A 240 -0.98 -7.16 -13.92
C TYR A 240 -2.44 -6.76 -14.07
N LEU A 241 -2.82 -5.50 -13.77
CA LEU A 241 -4.17 -4.97 -13.96
C LEU A 241 -4.37 -4.54 -15.41
N ARG A 242 -5.48 -4.97 -16.03
CA ARG A 242 -5.83 -4.62 -17.42
C ARG A 242 -5.88 -3.12 -17.68
N ARG A 243 -6.22 -2.33 -16.66
CA ARG A 243 -6.34 -0.86 -16.72
C ARG A 243 -5.01 -0.09 -16.72
N ASN A 244 -3.87 -0.76 -16.49
CA ASN A 244 -2.70 -0.06 -15.97
C ASN A 244 -2.04 0.89 -16.99
N LEU A 245 -2.13 0.58 -18.28
CA LEU A 245 -1.60 1.41 -19.37
C LEU A 245 -2.39 2.73 -19.49
N GLU A 246 -3.72 2.65 -19.59
CA GLU A 246 -4.59 3.82 -19.71
C GLU A 246 -4.63 4.62 -18.41
N TYR A 247 -4.55 3.95 -17.25
CA TYR A 247 -4.40 4.57 -15.94
C TYR A 247 -3.10 5.39 -15.84
N LEU A 248 -1.97 4.87 -16.36
CA LEU A 248 -0.70 5.59 -16.41
C LEU A 248 -0.74 6.75 -17.40
N GLU A 249 -1.29 6.55 -18.60
CA GLU A 249 -1.48 7.64 -19.57
C GLU A 249 -2.32 8.78 -18.99
N GLN A 250 -3.45 8.46 -18.36
CA GLN A 250 -4.35 9.46 -17.82
C GLN A 250 -3.75 10.15 -16.59
N SER A 251 -2.99 9.43 -15.76
CA SER A 251 -2.20 10.02 -14.68
C SER A 251 -1.11 10.99 -15.19
N LEU A 252 -0.52 10.72 -16.36
CA LEU A 252 0.44 11.62 -17.00
C LEU A 252 -0.21 12.83 -17.67
N LYS A 253 -1.45 12.70 -18.16
CA LYS A 253 -2.26 13.82 -18.66
C LYS A 253 -2.66 14.74 -17.50
N ASP A 254 -3.08 14.17 -16.36
CA ASP A 254 -3.43 14.89 -15.13
C ASP A 254 -2.24 15.66 -14.54
N ALA A 255 -1.08 15.00 -14.38
CA ALA A 255 0.17 15.60 -13.92
C ALA A 255 0.61 16.84 -14.73
N LYS A 256 0.36 16.83 -16.04
CA LYS A 256 0.63 17.97 -16.93
C LYS A 256 -0.41 19.07 -16.85
N ALA A 257 -1.68 18.75 -16.58
CA ALA A 257 -2.76 19.72 -16.45
C ALA A 257 -2.71 20.47 -15.10
N ASP A 258 -2.40 19.76 -14.01
CA ASP A 258 -2.37 20.27 -12.64
C ASP A 258 -0.95 20.64 -12.14
N ASN A 259 0.05 20.71 -13.03
CA ASN A 259 1.45 21.09 -12.78
C ASN A 259 2.09 20.38 -11.58
N TYR A 260 2.14 19.04 -11.59
CA TYR A 260 2.78 18.23 -10.55
C TYR A 260 3.65 17.09 -11.11
N ALA A 261 4.66 16.65 -10.38
CA ALA A 261 5.50 15.52 -10.75
C ALA A 261 4.78 14.18 -10.48
N LEU A 262 4.58 13.37 -11.52
CA LEU A 262 3.99 12.04 -11.36
C LEU A 262 5.01 11.06 -10.75
N GLY A 263 4.76 10.60 -9.52
CA GLY A 263 5.57 9.57 -8.88
C GLY A 263 5.05 8.17 -9.20
N VAL A 264 5.85 7.38 -9.93
CA VAL A 264 5.49 6.03 -10.38
C VAL A 264 6.45 5.00 -9.76
N LYS A 265 5.90 4.02 -9.05
CA LYS A 265 6.58 2.76 -8.72
C LYS A 265 5.90 1.64 -9.48
N LEU A 266 6.51 1.20 -10.58
CA LEU A 266 5.97 0.11 -11.41
C LEU A 266 6.30 -1.25 -10.78
N VAL A 267 5.28 -2.11 -10.65
CA VAL A 267 5.40 -3.51 -10.22
C VAL A 267 4.47 -4.38 -11.08
N ARG A 268 4.63 -5.70 -11.03
CA ARG A 268 3.68 -6.64 -11.66
C ARG A 268 2.37 -6.67 -10.90
N GLY A 269 2.38 -7.33 -9.75
CA GLY A 269 1.24 -7.52 -8.85
C GLY A 269 1.50 -8.72 -7.95
N THR A 270 0.81 -8.79 -6.82
CA THR A 270 1.00 -9.84 -5.79
C THR A 270 -0.24 -10.70 -5.57
N TYR A 271 -1.43 -10.20 -5.90
CA TYR A 271 -2.71 -10.83 -5.53
C TYR A 271 -3.43 -11.53 -6.69
N HIS A 272 -2.71 -11.89 -7.76
CA HIS A 272 -3.29 -12.37 -9.04
C HIS A 272 -4.29 -13.52 -8.88
N LEU A 273 -3.95 -14.49 -8.03
CA LEU A 273 -4.81 -15.64 -7.76
C LEU A 273 -6.08 -15.24 -6.99
N HIS A 274 -6.00 -14.30 -6.04
CA HIS A 274 -7.17 -13.82 -5.29
C HIS A 274 -8.12 -13.02 -6.19
N GLU A 275 -7.59 -12.12 -7.02
CA GLU A 275 -8.37 -11.35 -8.00
C GLU A 275 -9.12 -12.29 -8.98
N THR A 276 -8.45 -13.36 -9.41
CA THR A 276 -9.04 -14.38 -10.30
C THR A 276 -10.13 -15.19 -9.58
N ILE A 277 -9.82 -15.78 -8.42
CA ILE A 277 -10.78 -16.59 -7.63
C ILE A 277 -11.98 -15.75 -7.20
N ALA A 278 -11.79 -14.49 -6.79
CA ALA A 278 -12.88 -13.61 -6.42
C ALA A 278 -13.79 -13.29 -7.61
N HIS A 279 -13.23 -13.00 -8.79
CA HIS A 279 -14.01 -12.78 -10.01
C HIS A 279 -14.79 -14.02 -10.45
N GLU A 280 -14.16 -15.20 -10.44
CA GLU A 280 -14.83 -16.48 -10.73
C GLU A 280 -15.94 -16.77 -9.72
N THR A 281 -15.70 -16.53 -8.43
CA THR A 281 -16.71 -16.70 -7.35
C THR A 281 -17.88 -15.73 -7.50
N ALA A 282 -17.65 -14.50 -7.98
CA ALA A 282 -18.74 -13.56 -8.28
C ALA A 282 -19.51 -13.92 -9.56
N THR A 283 -18.84 -14.54 -10.53
CA THR A 283 -19.42 -14.87 -11.85
C THR A 283 -20.24 -16.16 -11.83
N PHE A 284 -19.82 -17.16 -11.05
CA PHE A 284 -20.44 -18.50 -11.02
C PHE A 284 -21.00 -18.91 -9.65
N GLY A 285 -20.57 -18.26 -8.57
CA GLY A 285 -21.05 -18.54 -7.22
C GLY A 285 -22.48 -18.05 -6.99
N HIS A 286 -23.35 -18.93 -6.50
CA HIS A 286 -24.75 -18.62 -6.21
C HIS A 286 -24.95 -17.93 -4.83
N ASN A 287 -23.86 -17.47 -4.18
CA ASN A 287 -23.86 -16.94 -2.82
C ASN A 287 -23.06 -15.62 -2.73
N ASN A 288 -23.46 -14.73 -1.81
CA ASN A 288 -22.80 -13.45 -1.47
C ASN A 288 -21.43 -13.60 -0.78
N THR A 289 -20.62 -14.60 -1.13
CA THR A 289 -19.33 -14.91 -0.49
C THR A 289 -18.11 -14.46 -1.31
N SER A 290 -18.31 -13.80 -2.45
CA SER A 290 -17.19 -13.19 -3.19
C SER A 290 -16.79 -11.84 -2.61
N LEU A 291 -15.47 -11.59 -2.62
CA LEU A 291 -14.83 -10.32 -2.28
C LEU A 291 -14.64 -9.42 -3.52
N SER A 292 -14.98 -9.90 -4.72
CA SER A 292 -14.90 -9.11 -5.97
C SER A 292 -16.03 -8.09 -6.03
N ILE A 293 -15.63 -6.81 -6.11
CA ILE A 293 -16.52 -5.68 -6.36
C ILE A 293 -16.47 -5.20 -7.83
N SER A 294 -15.74 -5.91 -8.69
CA SER A 294 -15.62 -5.58 -10.12
C SER A 294 -16.94 -5.84 -10.87
N PRO A 295 -17.45 -4.86 -11.65
CA PRO A 295 -18.60 -5.07 -12.54
C PRO A 295 -18.18 -5.63 -13.92
N ASP A 296 -16.89 -5.75 -14.20
CA ASP A 296 -16.37 -6.11 -15.52
C ASP A 296 -16.62 -7.61 -15.83
N PRO A 297 -16.94 -7.97 -17.09
CA PRO A 297 -17.18 -9.38 -17.49
C PRO A 297 -15.91 -10.24 -17.53
N HIS A 298 -14.74 -9.65 -17.25
CA HIS A 298 -13.44 -10.31 -17.17
C HIS A 298 -12.79 -9.96 -15.83
N PRO A 299 -11.91 -10.84 -15.27
CA PRO A 299 -11.15 -10.50 -14.08
C PRO A 299 -10.30 -9.25 -14.32
N PRO A 300 -10.10 -8.38 -13.30
CA PRO A 300 -9.39 -7.12 -13.47
C PRO A 300 -7.90 -7.31 -13.82
N VAL A 301 -7.38 -8.53 -13.69
CA VAL A 301 -6.03 -8.94 -14.06
C VAL A 301 -5.94 -9.57 -15.46
N TRP A 302 -4.76 -9.44 -16.07
CA TRP A 302 -4.39 -10.23 -17.26
C TRP A 302 -4.41 -11.73 -16.96
N PRO A 303 -4.94 -12.59 -17.84
CA PRO A 303 -5.12 -14.01 -17.55
C PRO A 303 -3.79 -14.79 -17.53
N THR A 304 -2.76 -14.34 -18.24
CA THR A 304 -1.45 -15.02 -18.27
C THR A 304 -0.28 -14.14 -17.85
N LYS A 305 0.81 -14.80 -17.40
CA LYS A 305 2.08 -14.12 -17.10
C LYS A 305 2.68 -13.40 -18.33
N PRO A 306 2.76 -13.99 -19.55
CA PRO A 306 3.27 -13.27 -20.72
C PRO A 306 2.56 -11.94 -21.03
N GLU A 307 1.25 -11.82 -20.79
CA GLU A 307 0.54 -10.55 -20.93
C GLU A 307 0.94 -9.55 -19.84
N THR A 308 1.03 -10.00 -18.58
CA THR A 308 1.55 -9.19 -17.46
C THR A 308 3.01 -8.76 -17.66
N ASP A 309 3.80 -9.56 -18.37
CA ASP A 309 5.22 -9.30 -18.67
C ASP A 309 5.42 -8.42 -19.93
N ALA A 310 4.34 -8.12 -20.66
CA ALA A 310 4.32 -7.29 -21.87
C ALA A 310 3.61 -5.92 -21.70
N CYS A 311 3.04 -5.66 -20.50
CA CYS A 311 2.35 -4.42 -20.11
C CYS A 311 3.24 -3.47 -19.29
#